data_AF-A0A679JN70-F1
#
_entry.id   AF-A0A679JN70-F1
#
_cell.length_a   1.000
_cell.length_b   1.000
_cell.length_c   1.000
_cell.angle_alpha   90.00
_cell.angle_beta   90.00
_cell.angle_gamma   90.00
#
_symmetry.space_group_name_H-M   'P 1'
#
loop_
_entity.id
_entity.type
_entity.pdbx_description
1 polymer ?
#
loop_
_entity_poly.entity_id
_entity_poly.type
_entity_poly.pdbx_seq_one_letter_code
_entity_poly.pdbx_strand_id
1 'polypeptide(L)'
;MIRFGLMRPALAVAALFACAAPALADDTGVAAIHEQRREGGRTCFVDHYHYGSSAGLSSKKSALAAGIKSWADFTDFEYGSDWARWSRAAEKSAKCSQAGIGGSWSCDISARPCR
;
A
#
# COMPACT_ATOMS: atom_id res chain seq x y z
N MET A 1 -59.97 44.04 -5.29
CA MET A 1 -58.52 44.09 -5.56
C MET A 1 -57.81 43.40 -4.41
N ILE A 2 -57.47 42.12 -4.56
CA ILE A 2 -56.92 41.30 -3.47
C ILE A 2 -55.48 40.94 -3.82
N ARG A 3 -54.53 41.45 -3.04
CA ARG A 3 -53.11 41.08 -3.08
C ARG A 3 -52.94 39.76 -2.33
N PHE A 4 -52.74 38.66 -3.05
CA PHE A 4 -52.22 37.43 -2.45
C PHE A 4 -50.70 37.43 -2.59
N GLY A 5 -50.03 37.64 -1.45
CA GLY A 5 -48.59 37.57 -1.31
C GLY A 5 -48.07 36.16 -1.57
N LEU A 6 -46.96 36.11 -2.30
CA LEU A 6 -46.20 34.93 -2.66
C LEU A 6 -45.64 34.25 -1.39
N MET A 7 -46.19 33.10 -0.98
CA MET A 7 -45.51 32.20 -0.02
C MET A 7 -44.75 31.14 -0.81
N ARG A 8 -43.42 31.24 -0.83
CA ARG A 8 -42.51 30.24 -1.40
C ARG A 8 -42.43 29.03 -0.44
N PRO A 9 -42.55 27.78 -0.93
CA PRO A 9 -42.28 26.61 -0.12
C PRO A 9 -40.76 26.50 0.08
N ALA A 10 -40.31 26.58 1.34
CA ALA A 10 -38.94 26.28 1.70
C ALA A 10 -38.73 24.77 1.64
N LEU A 11 -38.17 24.27 0.54
CA LEU A 11 -37.60 22.92 0.47
C LEU A 11 -36.32 22.91 1.30
N ALA A 12 -36.38 22.27 2.47
CA ALA A 12 -35.21 21.96 3.27
C ALA A 12 -34.36 20.88 2.56
N VAL A 13 -33.36 21.31 1.80
CA VAL A 13 -32.26 20.43 1.34
C VAL A 13 -31.23 20.37 2.46
N ALA A 14 -31.48 19.51 3.45
CA ALA A 14 -30.55 19.26 4.54
C ALA A 14 -29.37 18.40 4.04
N ALA A 15 -28.26 19.09 3.76
CA ALA A 15 -26.87 18.67 3.85
C ALA A 15 -26.54 17.16 3.76
N LEU A 16 -26.21 16.70 2.55
CA LEU A 16 -25.28 15.57 2.34
C LEU A 16 -23.87 16.12 2.05
N PHE A 17 -23.31 16.87 3.00
CA PHE A 17 -21.86 17.10 3.04
C PHE A 17 -21.24 15.97 3.86
N ALA A 18 -21.24 14.76 3.30
CA ALA A 18 -20.38 13.70 3.79
C ALA A 18 -18.94 14.20 3.62
N CYS A 19 -18.25 14.41 4.73
CA CYS A 19 -16.85 14.81 4.76
C CYS A 19 -16.03 13.80 3.94
N ALA A 20 -15.73 14.12 2.69
CA ALA A 20 -14.66 13.48 1.97
C ALA A 20 -13.38 13.90 2.69
N ALA A 21 -12.92 13.06 3.64
CA ALA A 21 -11.62 13.24 4.23
C ALA A 21 -10.62 13.35 3.07
N PRO A 22 -9.74 14.38 3.06
CA PRO A 22 -8.73 14.47 2.02
C PRO A 22 -7.92 13.17 2.06
N ALA A 23 -7.88 12.45 0.94
CA ALA A 23 -6.87 11.41 0.75
C ALA A 23 -5.54 12.15 0.72
N LEU A 24 -4.82 12.15 1.84
CA LEU A 24 -3.45 12.64 1.88
C LEU A 24 -2.65 11.74 0.96
N ALA A 25 -2.11 12.30 -0.12
CA ALA A 25 -1.19 11.60 -0.99
C ALA A 25 0.09 11.37 -0.18
N ASP A 26 0.27 10.15 0.31
CA ASP A 26 1.44 9.68 1.04
C ASP A 26 2.65 9.46 0.11
N ASP A 27 2.65 10.10 -1.07
CA ASP A 27 3.72 10.00 -2.05
C ASP A 27 4.84 10.96 -1.63
N THR A 28 6.00 10.39 -1.34
CA THR A 28 7.20 11.14 -0.95
C THR A 28 7.81 11.93 -2.13
N GLY A 29 7.39 11.63 -3.36
CA GLY A 29 7.97 12.13 -4.59
C GLY A 29 9.23 11.39 -5.05
N VAL A 30 9.84 10.56 -4.19
CA VAL A 30 11.06 9.80 -4.53
C VAL A 30 10.77 8.71 -5.56
N ALA A 31 9.53 8.21 -5.65
CA ALA A 31 9.15 7.25 -6.68
C ALA A 31 9.38 7.79 -8.10
N ALA A 32 9.24 9.11 -8.32
CA ALA A 32 9.30 9.73 -9.64
C ALA A 32 10.70 9.71 -10.29
N ILE A 33 11.77 9.44 -9.53
CA ILE A 33 13.13 9.36 -10.07
C ILE A 33 13.47 7.97 -10.63
N HIS A 34 12.62 6.97 -10.37
CA HIS A 34 12.79 5.61 -10.86
C HIS A 34 12.12 5.42 -12.21
N GLU A 35 12.64 4.52 -13.05
CA GLU A 35 11.94 4.11 -14.26
C GLU A 35 10.69 3.32 -13.90
N GLN A 36 9.56 3.71 -14.49
CA GLN A 36 8.25 3.11 -14.22
C GLN A 36 7.59 2.65 -15.52
N ARG A 37 6.93 1.49 -15.49
CA ARG A 37 6.12 0.99 -16.60
C ARG A 37 4.77 0.47 -16.14
N ARG A 38 3.78 0.49 -17.03
CA ARG A 38 2.46 -0.11 -16.77
C ARG A 38 2.50 -1.62 -16.98
N GLU A 39 2.03 -2.37 -15.98
CA GLU A 39 1.95 -3.83 -15.98
C GLU A 39 0.58 -4.28 -15.44
N GLY A 40 -0.28 -4.83 -16.31
CA GLY A 40 -1.55 -5.44 -15.88
C GLY A 40 -2.42 -4.52 -15.01
N GLY A 41 -2.56 -3.24 -15.39
CA GLY A 41 -3.39 -2.27 -14.68
C GLY A 41 -2.73 -1.57 -13.48
N ARG A 42 -1.46 -1.86 -13.19
CA ARG A 42 -0.64 -1.19 -12.15
C ARG A 42 0.53 -0.46 -12.77
N THR A 43 1.13 0.47 -12.04
CA THR A 43 2.42 1.07 -12.39
C THR A 43 3.49 0.42 -11.53
N CYS A 44 4.53 -0.13 -12.14
CA CYS A 44 5.61 -0.84 -11.47
C CYS A 44 6.96 -0.21 -11.81
N PHE A 45 7.90 -0.26 -10.88
CA PHE A 45 9.29 0.08 -11.16
C PHE A 45 9.91 -0.92 -12.13
N VAL A 46 10.77 -0.52 -13.07
CA VAL A 46 11.27 -1.44 -14.10
C VAL A 46 12.35 -2.38 -13.57
N ASP A 47 13.38 -1.84 -12.95
CA ASP A 47 14.59 -2.56 -12.52
C ASP A 47 14.96 -2.34 -11.04
N HIS A 48 14.14 -1.59 -10.30
CA HIS A 48 14.39 -1.29 -8.89
C HIS A 48 13.67 -2.25 -7.94
N TYR A 49 14.45 -2.98 -7.17
CA TYR A 49 14.00 -3.99 -6.22
C TYR A 49 14.22 -3.53 -4.79
N HIS A 50 13.21 -3.79 -3.96
CA HIS A 50 13.34 -3.69 -2.53
C HIS A 50 13.47 -5.09 -1.91
N TYR A 51 14.09 -5.11 -0.74
CA TYR A 51 14.39 -6.33 0.01
C TYR A 51 13.82 -6.23 1.42
N GLY A 52 13.44 -7.37 1.97
CA GLY A 52 12.98 -7.49 3.35
C GLY A 52 13.48 -8.80 3.94
N SER A 53 13.66 -8.81 5.26
CA SER A 53 14.18 -9.99 5.94
C SER A 53 13.51 -10.22 7.29
N SER A 54 13.60 -11.45 7.77
CA SER A 54 13.16 -11.84 9.11
C SER A 54 14.04 -12.97 9.63
N ALA A 55 14.14 -13.08 10.95
CA ALA A 55 14.86 -14.17 11.59
C ALA A 55 14.24 -14.55 12.94
N GLY A 56 14.50 -15.78 13.38
CA GLY A 56 14.19 -16.21 14.74
C GLY A 56 12.72 -16.55 15.02
N LEU A 57 11.87 -16.70 13.99
CA LEU A 57 10.43 -16.85 14.20
C LEU A 57 10.00 -18.31 14.32
N SER A 58 8.95 -18.57 15.09
CA SER A 58 8.48 -19.93 15.42
C SER A 58 7.89 -20.70 14.24
N SER A 59 7.61 -20.05 13.11
CA SER A 59 7.02 -20.70 11.93
C SER A 59 7.45 -20.02 10.63
N LYS A 60 7.44 -20.77 9.53
CA LYS A 60 7.66 -20.21 8.18
C LYS A 60 6.67 -19.10 7.84
N LYS A 61 5.40 -19.25 8.27
CA LYS A 61 4.34 -18.26 8.00
C LYS A 61 4.63 -16.93 8.70
N SER A 62 5.01 -16.98 9.98
CA SER A 62 5.35 -15.76 10.72
C SER A 62 6.62 -15.11 10.17
N ALA A 63 7.66 -15.89 9.85
CA ALA A 63 8.87 -15.38 9.20
C ALA A 63 8.55 -14.68 7.87
N LEU A 64 7.78 -15.33 6.98
CA LEU A 64 7.39 -14.72 5.71
C LEU A 64 6.60 -13.42 5.91
N ALA A 65 5.64 -13.40 6.83
CA ALA A 65 4.86 -12.19 7.14
C ALA A 65 5.75 -11.05 7.67
N ALA A 66 6.72 -11.36 8.54
CA ALA A 66 7.67 -10.39 9.06
C ALA A 66 8.63 -9.88 7.97
N GLY A 67 9.11 -10.74 7.08
CA GLY A 67 9.93 -10.33 5.93
C GLY A 67 9.16 -9.41 4.99
N ILE A 68 7.90 -9.74 4.68
CA ILE A 68 6.99 -8.88 3.90
C ILE A 68 6.78 -7.54 4.59
N LYS A 69 6.58 -7.53 5.91
CA LYS A 69 6.45 -6.28 6.67
C LYS A 69 7.72 -5.44 6.59
N SER A 70 8.90 -6.04 6.77
CA SER A 70 10.19 -5.36 6.64
C SER A 70 10.37 -4.71 5.27
N TRP A 71 10.01 -5.40 4.18
CA TRP A 71 10.00 -4.83 2.83
C TRP A 71 9.00 -3.67 2.69
N ALA A 72 7.79 -3.86 3.21
CA ALA A 72 6.72 -2.88 3.10
C ALA A 72 7.07 -1.60 3.86
N ASP A 73 7.56 -1.70 5.10
CA ASP A 73 7.94 -0.56 5.94
C ASP A 73 9.00 0.33 5.25
N PHE A 74 10.01 -0.28 4.61
CA PHE A 74 11.04 0.49 3.90
C PHE A 74 10.50 1.11 2.60
N THR A 75 9.68 0.37 1.85
CA THR A 75 9.03 0.86 0.63
C THR A 75 8.05 2.00 0.92
N ASP A 76 7.33 1.92 2.04
CA ASP A 76 6.41 2.94 2.54
C ASP A 76 7.17 4.21 2.91
N PHE A 77 8.25 4.06 3.68
CA PHE A 77 9.14 5.16 4.03
C PHE A 77 9.69 5.88 2.79
N GLU A 78 10.08 5.14 1.74
CA GLU A 78 10.67 5.74 0.56
C GLU A 78 9.66 6.30 -0.43
N TYR A 79 8.50 5.65 -0.65
CA TYR A 79 7.61 5.96 -1.78
C TYR A 79 6.14 6.16 -1.39
N GLY A 80 5.76 5.78 -0.17
CA GLY A 80 4.39 5.82 0.30
C GLY A 80 3.65 4.50 0.23
N SER A 81 2.54 4.46 0.98
CA SER A 81 1.79 3.25 1.28
C SER A 81 1.17 2.55 0.07
N ASP A 82 0.95 3.25 -1.04
CA ASP A 82 0.44 2.63 -2.27
C ASP A 82 1.48 1.75 -2.97
N TRP A 83 2.76 2.13 -2.93
CA TRP A 83 3.86 1.34 -3.46
C TRP A 83 4.24 0.17 -2.53
N ALA A 84 4.00 0.31 -1.23
CA ALA A 84 4.31 -0.67 -0.18
C ALA A 84 3.33 -1.86 -0.09
N ARG A 85 2.38 -1.99 -1.01
CA ARG A 85 1.41 -3.10 -1.01
C ARG A 85 2.04 -4.35 -1.61
N TRP A 86 2.45 -5.28 -0.76
CA TRP A 86 3.01 -6.57 -1.20
C TRP A 86 2.11 -7.33 -2.18
N SER A 87 0.78 -7.22 -2.07
CA SER A 87 -0.16 -7.84 -3.02
C SER A 87 -0.01 -7.28 -4.44
N ARG A 88 0.35 -5.99 -4.58
CA ARG A 88 0.54 -5.30 -5.85
C ARG A 88 1.94 -5.41 -6.42
N ALA A 89 2.96 -5.72 -5.61
CA ALA A 89 4.34 -5.84 -6.08
C ALA A 89 4.51 -6.84 -7.24
N ALA A 90 5.56 -6.66 -8.04
CA ALA A 90 5.91 -7.55 -9.16
C ALA A 90 7.19 -8.35 -8.85
N GLU A 91 7.39 -9.46 -9.57
CA GLU A 91 8.60 -10.30 -9.51
C GLU A 91 9.00 -10.69 -8.07
N LYS A 92 7.99 -11.09 -7.28
CA LYS A 92 8.15 -11.44 -5.87
C LYS A 92 8.97 -12.72 -5.72
N SER A 93 9.96 -12.69 -4.83
CA SER A 93 10.73 -13.85 -4.41
C SER A 93 10.73 -13.95 -2.89
N ALA A 94 10.72 -15.17 -2.38
CA ALA A 94 10.84 -15.46 -0.96
C ALA A 94 11.66 -16.73 -0.75
N LYS A 95 12.76 -16.61 -0.03
CA LYS A 95 13.62 -17.73 0.39
C LYS A 95 13.51 -17.84 1.90
N CYS A 96 13.01 -18.97 2.39
CA CYS A 96 12.88 -19.21 3.81
C CYS A 96 13.64 -20.46 4.22
N SER A 97 14.34 -20.39 5.35
CA SER A 97 15.12 -21.48 5.93
C SER A 97 14.72 -21.73 7.37
N GLN A 98 14.84 -22.99 7.80
CA GLN A 98 14.67 -23.39 9.19
C GLN A 98 16.01 -23.84 9.77
N ALA A 99 16.31 -23.42 11.00
CA ALA A 99 17.50 -23.80 11.73
C ALA A 99 17.39 -25.24 12.28
N GLY A 100 17.42 -26.24 11.40
CA GLY A 100 17.25 -27.66 11.77
C GLY A 100 15.80 -28.02 12.13
N ILE A 101 15.58 -29.29 12.49
CA ILE A 101 14.23 -29.79 12.83
C ILE A 101 13.75 -29.12 14.11
N GLY A 102 12.60 -28.45 14.05
CA GLY A 102 12.03 -27.73 15.20
C GLY A 102 12.70 -26.39 15.50
N GLY A 103 13.69 -25.97 14.71
CA GLY A 103 14.36 -24.69 14.89
C GLY A 103 13.55 -23.49 14.39
N SER A 104 14.13 -22.31 14.61
CA SER A 104 13.55 -21.04 14.18
C SER A 104 13.59 -20.87 12.66
N TRP A 105 12.69 -20.04 12.17
CA TRP A 105 12.53 -19.69 10.77
C TRP A 105 13.05 -18.29 10.49
N SER A 106 13.68 -18.17 9.33
CA SER A 106 14.11 -16.91 8.73
C SER A 106 13.61 -16.87 7.28
N CYS A 107 13.37 -15.67 6.76
CA CYS A 107 13.02 -15.47 5.36
C CYS A 107 13.69 -14.21 4.83
N ASP A 108 14.26 -14.31 3.63
CA ASP A 108 14.71 -13.20 2.79
C ASP A 108 13.75 -13.06 1.60
N ILE A 109 13.30 -11.84 1.34
CA ILE A 109 12.35 -11.57 0.26
C ILE A 109 12.83 -10.43 -0.63
N SER A 110 12.36 -10.42 -1.87
CA SER A 110 12.57 -9.33 -2.81
C SER A 110 11.34 -9.12 -3.68
N ALA A 111 11.07 -7.87 -4.08
CA ALA A 111 10.08 -7.56 -5.10
C ALA A 111 10.27 -6.14 -5.66
N ARG A 112 9.74 -5.91 -6.87
CA ARG A 112 9.60 -4.57 -7.44
C ARG A 112 8.34 -3.89 -6.90
N PRO A 113 8.43 -2.66 -6.36
CA PRO A 113 7.26 -1.89 -5.96
C PRO A 113 6.30 -1.62 -7.13
N CYS A 114 5.00 -1.71 -6.87
CA CYS A 114 3.96 -1.33 -7.81
C CYS A 114 2.78 -0.70 -7.08
N ARG A 115 2.09 0.23 -7.73
CA ARG A 115 0.84 0.82 -7.26
C ARG A 115 -0.32 0.64 -8.22
#